data_AF-A0A0M6WKI6-F1
#
_entry.id   AF-A0A0M6WKI6-F1
#
_cell.length_a   1.000
_cell.length_b   1.000
_cell.length_c   1.000
_cell.angle_alpha   90.00
_cell.angle_beta   90.00
_cell.angle_gamma   90.00
#
_symmetry.space_group_name_H-M   'P 1'
#
loop_
_entity.id
_entity.type
_entity.pdbx_description
1 polymer ?
#
loop_
_entity_poly.entity_id
_entity_poly.type
_entity_poly.pdbx_seq_one_letter_code
_entity_poly.pdbx_strand_id
1 'polypeptide(L)'
;MFDDHIVVESPGKLPGLVRADNIRFTHFSRNPKIAEFLKNYKFVKEFGEGVNRMCNELEQVGLKDPVYHTNAFMLQAVIYNSKVGKTIVEKTADSLKKLAVAVNKSLIDYQKPAIGEEKSAIDDKKSAVDKYVFIE
;
A
#
# COMPACT_ATOMS: atom_id res chain seq x y z
N MET A 1 20.21 -5.07 -15.22
CA MET A 1 19.82 -3.88 -14.45
C MET A 1 18.39 -4.12 -13.99
N PHE A 2 18.05 -3.82 -12.73
CA PHE A 2 16.67 -3.99 -12.26
C PHE A 2 15.80 -2.86 -12.81
N ASP A 3 14.52 -3.14 -13.05
CA ASP A 3 13.59 -2.16 -13.63
C ASP A 3 13.00 -1.22 -12.58
N ASP A 4 12.92 -1.69 -11.34
CA ASP A 4 12.16 -1.06 -10.26
C ASP A 4 13.03 -0.53 -9.11
N HIS A 5 14.33 -0.85 -9.04
CA HIS A 5 15.17 -0.43 -7.94
C HIS A 5 16.68 -0.37 -8.26
N ILE A 6 17.44 0.33 -7.41
CA ILE A 6 18.90 0.33 -7.42
C ILE A 6 19.39 -0.28 -6.11
N VAL A 7 20.32 -1.23 -6.21
CA VAL A 7 20.98 -1.85 -5.06
C VAL A 7 22.44 -1.42 -5.02
N VAL A 8 22.88 -0.95 -3.86
CA VAL A 8 24.29 -0.70 -3.56
C VAL A 8 24.74 -1.64 -2.46
N GLU A 9 25.66 -2.53 -2.77
CA GLU A 9 26.24 -3.49 -1.82
C GLU A 9 27.64 -3.05 -1.43
N SER A 10 27.86 -2.86 -0.13
CA SER A 10 29.15 -2.46 0.44
C SER A 10 29.63 -3.53 1.41
N PRO A 11 30.87 -4.02 1.28
CA PRO A 11 31.44 -4.94 2.25
C PRO A 11 31.66 -4.29 3.62
N GLY A 12 31.48 -5.11 4.65
CA GLY A 12 31.57 -4.76 6.06
C GLY A 12 30.25 -4.36 6.69
N LYS A 13 30.30 -4.15 8.01
CA LYS A 13 29.16 -3.75 8.83
C LYS A 13 29.14 -2.24 9.04
N LEU A 14 27.98 -1.75 9.49
CA LEU A 14 27.86 -0.38 10.00
C LEU A 14 28.80 -0.17 11.20
N PRO A 15 29.50 0.96 11.28
CA PRO A 15 30.47 1.19 12.33
C PRO A 15 29.85 1.80 13.60
N GLY A 16 30.51 1.58 14.73
CA GLY A 16 30.15 2.20 16.01
C GLY A 16 28.71 1.88 16.43
N LEU A 17 27.95 2.94 16.74
CA LEU A 17 26.56 2.86 17.17
C LEU A 17 25.54 2.99 16.01
N VAL A 18 26.03 3.03 14.76
CA VAL A 18 25.16 3.21 13.59
C VAL A 18 24.44 1.88 13.30
N ARG A 19 23.12 1.96 13.10
CA ARG A 19 22.22 0.86 12.82
C ARG A 19 21.27 1.27 11.69
N ALA A 20 20.66 0.28 11.02
CA ALA A 20 19.78 0.53 9.87
C ALA A 20 18.59 1.47 10.21
N ASP A 21 18.10 1.42 11.44
CA ASP A 21 16.99 2.23 11.95
C ASP A 21 17.38 3.67 12.30
N ASN A 22 18.65 3.93 12.64
CA ASN A 22 19.12 5.25 13.10
C ASN A 22 20.03 5.98 12.10
N ILE A 23 20.41 5.35 11.00
CA ILE A 23 21.40 5.83 10.03
C ILE A 23 21.06 7.20 9.40
N ARG A 24 19.78 7.59 9.39
CA ARG A 24 19.34 8.92 8.92
C ARG A 24 19.86 10.04 9.81
N PHE A 25 20.02 9.79 11.11
CA PHE A 25 20.33 10.82 12.11
C PHE A 25 21.66 10.57 12.84
N THR A 26 22.11 9.32 12.90
CA THR A 26 23.36 8.93 13.57
C THR A 26 24.44 8.67 12.53
N HIS A 27 25.58 9.33 12.67
CA HIS A 27 26.69 9.22 11.74
C HIS A 27 27.96 8.80 12.47
N PHE A 28 28.71 7.88 11.86
CA PHE A 28 30.03 7.50 12.33
C PHE A 28 30.88 7.03 11.13
N SER A 29 32.03 7.66 10.94
CA SER A 29 32.94 7.32 9.83
C SER A 29 33.83 6.15 10.20
N ARG A 30 33.85 5.08 9.39
CA ARG A 30 34.82 3.97 9.52
C ARG A 30 36.27 4.45 9.44
N ASN A 31 36.53 5.36 8.49
CA ASN A 31 37.85 5.92 8.27
C ASN A 31 37.75 7.45 8.23
N PRO A 32 38.07 8.16 9.34
CA PRO A 32 37.96 9.62 9.40
C PRO A 32 38.91 10.33 8.42
N LYS A 33 40.10 9.77 8.14
CA LYS A 33 41.06 10.36 7.20
C LYS A 33 40.54 10.39 5.76
N ILE A 34 39.89 9.30 5.32
CA ILE A 34 39.25 9.26 3.99
C ILE A 34 38.06 10.21 3.95
N ALA A 35 37.25 10.26 5.00
CA ALA A 35 36.10 11.14 5.07
C ALA A 35 36.52 12.62 4.97
N GLU A 36 37.56 13.00 5.69
CA GLU A 36 38.18 14.34 5.63
C GLU A 36 38.72 14.66 4.24
N PHE A 37 39.43 13.73 3.62
CA PHE A 37 39.89 13.87 2.25
C PHE A 37 38.72 14.12 1.28
N LEU A 38 37.65 13.32 1.35
CA LEU A 38 36.47 13.49 0.49
C LEU A 38 35.76 14.83 0.70
N LYS A 39 35.75 15.35 1.95
CA LYS A 39 35.23 16.69 2.26
C LYS A 39 36.10 17.79 1.64
N ASN A 40 37.42 17.70 1.77
CA ASN A 40 38.36 18.70 1.25
C ASN A 40 38.30 18.82 -0.29
N TYR A 41 38.01 17.71 -0.97
CA TYR A 41 37.85 17.67 -2.43
C TYR A 41 36.42 17.99 -2.91
N LYS A 42 35.53 18.41 -2.00
CA LYS A 42 34.14 18.79 -2.30
C LYS A 42 33.28 17.68 -2.91
N PHE A 43 33.66 16.41 -2.71
CA PHE A 43 32.80 15.26 -3.04
C PHE A 43 31.69 15.07 -2.02
N VAL A 44 31.94 15.46 -0.77
CA VAL A 44 30.96 15.48 0.32
C VAL A 44 30.81 16.92 0.81
N LYS A 45 29.56 17.36 1.05
CA LYS A 45 29.26 18.67 1.62
C LYS A 45 29.59 18.67 3.12
N GLU A 46 28.70 18.09 3.92
CA GLU A 46 28.88 17.95 5.37
C GLU A 46 28.84 16.48 5.81
N PHE A 47 29.55 16.18 6.90
CA PHE A 47 29.56 14.84 7.48
C PHE A 47 28.17 14.46 7.97
N GLY A 48 27.71 13.27 7.57
CA GLY A 48 26.40 12.76 7.99
C GLY A 48 25.20 13.37 7.25
N GLU A 49 25.37 14.39 6.40
CA GLU A 49 24.26 15.02 5.68
C GLU A 49 23.74 14.13 4.53
N GLY A 50 24.61 13.34 3.91
CA GLY A 50 24.30 12.63 2.67
C GLY A 50 23.06 11.71 2.74
N VAL A 51 22.90 10.95 3.83
CA VAL A 51 21.74 10.06 4.01
C VAL A 51 20.46 10.87 4.22
N ASN A 52 20.50 11.86 5.11
CA ASN A 52 19.34 12.70 5.37
C ASN A 52 18.89 13.46 4.11
N ARG A 53 19.85 13.99 3.35
CA ARG A 53 19.59 14.66 2.07
C ARG A 53 18.95 13.70 1.05
N MET A 54 19.46 12.46 0.95
CA MET A 54 18.87 11.44 0.08
C MET A 54 17.42 11.13 0.46
N CYS A 55 17.13 10.92 1.75
CA CYS A 55 15.75 10.73 2.23
C CYS A 55 14.87 11.93 1.87
N ASN A 56 15.33 13.16 2.13
CA ASN A 56 14.56 14.37 1.84
C ASN A 56 14.30 14.55 0.33
N GLU A 57 15.25 14.22 -0.53
CA GLU A 57 15.08 14.25 -1.99
C GLU A 57 14.08 13.18 -2.45
N LEU A 58 14.11 11.97 -1.87
CA LEU A 58 13.16 10.90 -2.18
C LEU A 58 11.73 11.24 -1.72
N GLU A 59 11.59 11.80 -0.52
CA GLU A 59 10.31 12.26 0.03
C GLU A 59 9.67 13.34 -0.85
N GLN A 60 10.46 14.31 -1.34
CA GLN A 60 9.98 15.36 -2.24
C GLN A 60 9.39 14.83 -3.55
N VAL A 61 9.91 13.70 -4.04
CA VAL A 61 9.43 13.06 -5.27
C VAL A 61 8.31 12.03 -4.99
N GLY A 62 7.96 11.82 -3.71
CA GLY A 62 6.96 10.85 -3.26
C GLY A 62 7.42 9.39 -3.40
N LEU A 63 8.73 9.15 -3.39
CA LEU A 63 9.34 7.84 -3.36
C LEU A 63 9.52 7.36 -1.92
N LYS A 64 9.79 6.06 -1.77
CA LYS A 64 10.05 5.44 -0.48
C LYS A 64 11.49 5.75 -0.05
N ASP A 65 11.68 5.95 1.25
CA ASP A 65 13.01 6.02 1.87
C ASP A 65 13.88 4.80 1.52
N PRO A 66 15.21 4.96 1.47
CA PRO A 66 16.14 3.86 1.22
C PRO A 66 15.98 2.77 2.27
N VAL A 67 15.98 1.51 1.84
CA VAL A 67 15.91 0.35 2.74
C VAL A 67 17.31 -0.21 2.94
N TYR A 68 17.73 -0.31 4.20
CA TYR A 68 19.05 -0.85 4.56
C TYR A 68 18.92 -2.27 5.11
N HIS A 69 19.54 -3.23 4.44
CA HIS A 69 19.70 -4.59 4.94
C HIS A 69 21.14 -4.80 5.40
N THR A 70 21.30 -5.32 6.61
CA THR A 70 22.61 -5.67 7.16
C THR A 70 22.72 -7.18 7.31
N ASN A 71 23.73 -7.76 6.68
CA ASN A 71 24.13 -9.15 6.88
C ASN A 71 25.44 -9.17 7.70
N ALA A 72 25.91 -10.35 8.09
CA ALA A 72 27.15 -10.56 8.83
C ALA A 72 28.40 -9.96 8.15
N PHE A 73 28.38 -9.75 6.83
CA PHE A 73 29.55 -9.25 6.09
C PHE A 73 29.27 -8.12 5.10
N MET A 74 27.99 -7.78 4.87
CA MET A 74 27.60 -6.83 3.82
C MET A 74 26.52 -5.88 4.34
N LEU A 75 26.62 -4.61 3.93
CA LEU A 75 25.56 -3.63 4.00
C LEU A 75 24.97 -3.48 2.59
N GLN A 76 23.66 -3.63 2.47
CA GLN A 76 22.92 -3.42 1.23
C GLN A 76 21.98 -2.24 1.42
N ALA A 77 22.08 -1.24 0.55
CA ALA A 77 21.14 -0.12 0.46
C ALA A 77 20.30 -0.28 -0.81
N VAL A 78 18.98 -0.30 -0.66
CA VAL A 78 18.02 -0.49 -1.75
C VAL A 78 17.15 0.74 -1.89
N ILE A 79 17.16 1.34 -3.08
CA ILE A 79 16.33 2.49 -3.43
C ILE A 79 15.30 2.05 -4.47
N TYR A 80 14.02 2.10 -4.12
CA TYR A 80 12.93 1.67 -5.00
C TYR A 80 12.36 2.85 -5.81
N ASN A 81 12.03 2.59 -7.07
CA ASN A 81 11.33 3.49 -7.99
C ASN A 81 9.80 3.35 -7.89
N SER A 82 9.27 3.00 -6.71
CA SER A 82 7.83 2.88 -6.47
C SER A 82 7.31 4.12 -5.74
N LYS A 83 6.34 4.81 -6.32
CA LYS A 83 5.66 5.94 -5.66
C LYS A 83 4.82 5.43 -4.50
N VAL A 84 5.03 5.99 -3.31
CA VAL A 84 4.30 5.63 -2.08
C VAL A 84 2.79 5.87 -2.23
N GLY A 85 2.39 6.82 -3.08
CA GLY A 85 0.98 7.20 -3.29
C GLY A 85 0.15 6.32 -4.23
N LYS A 86 0.74 5.50 -5.12
CA LYS A 86 -0.06 4.67 -6.06
C LYS A 86 -0.68 3.45 -5.38
N THR A 87 0.05 2.85 -4.44
CA THR A 87 -0.34 1.56 -3.84
C THR A 87 -1.54 1.66 -2.89
N ILE A 88 -1.76 2.81 -2.24
CA ILE A 88 -2.89 2.98 -1.32
C ILE A 88 -4.20 3.20 -2.10
N VAL A 89 -4.18 4.02 -3.15
CA VAL A 89 -5.40 4.37 -3.89
C VAL A 89 -5.93 3.17 -4.68
N GLU A 90 -5.05 2.39 -5.33
CA GLU A 90 -5.46 1.20 -6.10
C GLU A 90 -5.97 0.07 -5.18
N LYS A 91 -5.24 -0.29 -4.11
CA LYS A 91 -5.70 -1.32 -3.17
C LYS A 91 -7.00 -0.94 -2.45
N THR A 92 -7.18 0.34 -2.13
CA THR A 92 -8.40 0.81 -1.46
C THR A 92 -9.57 0.90 -2.43
N ALA A 93 -9.34 1.30 -3.68
CA ALA A 93 -10.38 1.30 -4.71
C ALA A 93 -10.87 -0.12 -5.02
N ASP A 94 -9.97 -1.10 -5.10
CA ASP A 94 -10.33 -2.49 -5.36
C ASP A 94 -11.05 -3.14 -4.17
N SER A 95 -10.65 -2.82 -2.94
CA SER A 95 -11.35 -3.30 -1.74
C SER A 95 -12.74 -2.67 -1.59
N LEU A 96 -12.89 -1.36 -1.87
CA LEU A 96 -14.18 -0.67 -1.83
C LEU A 96 -15.11 -1.13 -2.95
N LYS A 97 -14.61 -1.37 -4.18
CA LYS A 97 -15.41 -1.96 -5.26
C LYS A 97 -15.90 -3.35 -4.90
N LYS A 98 -15.03 -4.20 -4.32
CA LYS A 98 -15.40 -5.56 -3.90
C LYS A 98 -16.43 -5.55 -2.77
N LEU A 99 -16.29 -4.62 -1.82
CA LEU A 99 -17.27 -4.41 -0.74
C LEU A 99 -18.62 -3.95 -1.29
N ALA A 100 -18.63 -2.96 -2.21
CA ALA A 100 -19.84 -2.45 -2.83
C ALA A 100 -20.60 -3.54 -3.63
N VAL A 101 -19.88 -4.40 -4.35
CA VAL A 101 -20.47 -5.53 -5.08
C VAL A 101 -21.06 -6.57 -4.12
N ALA A 102 -20.39 -6.86 -3.00
CA ALA A 102 -20.89 -7.80 -1.99
C ALA A 102 -22.15 -7.27 -1.28
N VAL A 103 -22.17 -5.97 -0.95
CA VAL A 103 -23.33 -5.30 -0.34
C VAL A 103 -24.53 -5.33 -1.29
N ASN A 104 -24.35 -4.98 -2.56
CA ASN A 104 -25.45 -5.00 -3.52
C ASN A 104 -26.03 -6.40 -3.74
N LYS A 105 -25.19 -7.45 -3.77
CA LYS A 105 -25.65 -8.82 -3.89
C LYS A 105 -26.50 -9.26 -2.69
N SER A 106 -26.08 -8.92 -1.47
CA SER A 106 -26.86 -9.21 -0.26
C SER A 106 -28.22 -8.49 -0.24
N LEU A 107 -28.29 -7.25 -0.71
CA LEU A 107 -29.53 -6.46 -0.76
C LEU A 107 -30.54 -7.03 -1.76
N ILE A 108 -30.07 -7.57 -2.89
CA ILE A 108 -30.91 -8.20 -3.92
C ILE A 108 -31.45 -9.55 -3.44
N ASP A 109 -30.64 -10.34 -2.70
CA ASP A 109 -31.08 -11.63 -2.15
C ASP A 109 -32.17 -11.47 -1.07
N TYR A 110 -32.15 -10.36 -0.29
CA TYR A 110 -33.20 -10.04 0.67
C TYR A 110 -34.50 -9.47 0.06
N GLN A 111 -34.47 -8.97 -1.18
CA GLN A 111 -35.68 -8.47 -1.86
C GLN A 111 -36.39 -9.51 -2.73
N LYS A 112 -35.85 -10.73 -2.88
CA LYS A 112 -36.52 -11.80 -3.63
C LYS A 112 -37.67 -12.54 -2.92
N PRO A 113 -37.85 -12.55 -1.58
CA PRO A 113 -39.03 -13.19 -0.99
C PRO A 113 -40.27 -12.28 -0.94
N ALA A 114 -40.12 -10.95 -0.93
CA ALA A 114 -41.24 -10.06 -0.60
C ALA A 114 -42.16 -9.64 -1.79
N ILE A 115 -41.88 -10.09 -3.01
CA ILE A 115 -42.78 -9.86 -4.18
C ILE A 115 -43.58 -11.15 -4.50
N GLY A 116 -43.37 -12.24 -3.76
CA GLY A 116 -44.05 -13.51 -3.96
C GLY A 116 -45.42 -13.65 -3.32
N GLU A 117 -45.78 -12.80 -2.35
CA GLU A 117 -47.01 -13.00 -1.55
C GLU A 117 -48.19 -12.08 -1.91
N GLU A 118 -48.04 -11.13 -2.85
CA GLU A 118 -49.18 -10.30 -3.29
C GLU A 118 -50.00 -10.88 -4.45
N LYS A 119 -49.72 -12.11 -4.89
CA LYS A 119 -50.50 -12.78 -5.96
C LYS A 119 -51.35 -13.97 -5.52
N SER A 120 -51.21 -14.47 -4.30
CA SER A 120 -52.07 -15.58 -3.82
C SER A 120 -53.37 -15.13 -3.15
N ALA A 121 -53.50 -13.87 -2.75
CA ALA A 121 -54.71 -13.39 -2.05
C ALA A 121 -55.79 -12.77 -2.96
N ILE A 122 -55.55 -12.67 -4.27
CA ILE A 122 -56.51 -12.06 -5.22
C ILE A 122 -57.31 -13.14 -5.99
N ASP A 123 -56.85 -14.40 -6.00
CA ASP A 123 -57.49 -15.46 -6.79
C ASP A 123 -58.67 -16.14 -6.06
N ASP A 124 -58.75 -16.04 -4.73
CA ASP A 124 -59.80 -16.72 -3.93
C ASP A 124 -61.12 -15.94 -3.80
N LYS A 125 -61.25 -14.74 -4.37
CA LYS A 125 -62.52 -13.98 -4.36
C LYS A 125 -63.27 -13.96 -5.68
N LYS A 126 -62.75 -14.61 -6.73
CA LYS A 126 -63.44 -14.68 -8.03
C LYS A 126 -64.28 -15.95 -8.23
N SER A 127 -64.14 -16.96 -7.37
CA SER A 127 -64.83 -18.26 -7.51
C SER A 127 -66.09 -18.42 -6.65
N ALA A 128 -66.54 -17.37 -5.94
CA ALA A 128 -67.72 -17.44 -5.06
C ALA A 128 -68.94 -16.61 -5.51
N VAL A 129 -68.91 -15.97 -6.69
CA VAL A 129 -70.06 -15.20 -7.22
C VAL A 129 -70.85 -15.96 -8.31
N ASP A 130 -70.29 -17.03 -8.91
CA ASP A 130 -70.95 -17.79 -9.99
C ASP A 130 -71.76 -19.01 -9.50
N LYS A 131 -72.53 -18.89 -8.41
CA LYS A 131 -73.43 -19.98 -7.97
C LYS A 131 -74.84 -19.57 -7.56
N TYR A 132 -75.34 -18.44 -8.08
CA TYR A 132 -76.76 -18.06 -8.00
C TYR A 132 -77.24 -17.33 -9.28
N VAL A 133 -76.99 -17.90 -10.47
CA VAL A 133 -77.82 -17.61 -11.64
C VAL A 133 -77.93 -18.91 -12.45
N PHE A 134 -79.17 -19.30 -12.79
CA PHE A 134 -79.63 -20.58 -13.34
C PHE A 134 -79.73 -21.68 -12.28
N ILE A 135 -80.89 -22.28 -12.00
CA ILE A 135 -81.91 -22.83 -12.92
C ILE A 135 -83.32 -22.67 -12.29
N GLU A 136 -84.33 -22.59 -13.17
CA GLU A 136 -85.77 -22.84 -12.90
C GLU A 136 -86.09 -24.06 -12.02
#